data_AF-A0A0A3IHX7-F1
#
_entry.id   AF-A0A0A3IHX7-F1
#
_cell.length_a   1.000
_cell.length_b   1.000
_cell.length_c   1.000
_cell.angle_alpha   90.00
_cell.angle_beta   90.00
_cell.angle_gamma   90.00
#
_symmetry.space_group_name_H-M   'P 1'
#
loop_
_entity.id
_entity.type
_entity.pdbx_description
1 polymer ?
#
loop_
_entity_poly.entity_id
_entity_poly.type
_entity_poly.pdbx_seq_one_letter_code
_entity_poly.pdbx_strand_id
1 'polypeptide(L)' 'MKEYISPLELIELLKPKIKKELNQTDPKNRDDLEHEIILKILEGLKTKKFQSIPTFFELLEKERQQD' A
#
# COMPACT_ATOMS: atom_id res chain seq x y z
N MET A 1 -3.82 28.23 3.54
CA MET A 1 -4.76 27.14 3.20
C MET A 1 -4.09 25.82 3.55
N LYS A 2 -4.75 24.91 4.27
CA LYS A 2 -4.30 23.51 4.26
C LYS A 2 -4.77 22.96 2.91
N GLU A 3 -3.85 22.74 1.98
CA GLU A 3 -4.18 22.06 0.72
C GLU A 3 -4.64 20.64 1.08
N TYR A 4 -5.89 20.34 0.73
CA TYR A 4 -6.47 19.03 0.95
C TYR A 4 -6.29 18.23 -0.33
N ILE A 5 -5.44 17.20 -0.28
CA ILE A 5 -5.22 16.29 -1.39
C ILE A 5 -6.40 15.30 -1.41
N SER A 6 -7.08 15.19 -2.55
CA SER A 6 -8.13 14.19 -2.74
C SER A 6 -7.53 12.77 -2.80
N PRO A 7 -8.30 11.72 -2.46
CA PRO A 7 -7.81 10.34 -2.57
C PRO A 7 -7.27 10.00 -3.96
N LEU A 8 -7.90 10.51 -5.02
CA LEU A 8 -7.45 10.27 -6.40
C LEU A 8 -6.08 10.92 -6.67
N GLU A 9 -5.90 12.18 -6.25
CA GLU A 9 -4.61 12.88 -6.40
C GLU A 9 -3.50 12.19 -5.59
N LEU A 10 -3.81 11.66 -4.41
CA LEU A 10 -2.86 10.88 -3.62
C LEU A 10 -2.44 9.60 -4.35
N ILE A 11 -3.40 8.85 -4.91
CA ILE A 11 -3.09 7.62 -5.65
C ILE A 11 -2.22 7.92 -6.86
N GLU A 12 -2.55 8.95 -7.65
CA GLU A 12 -1.72 9.34 -8.81
C GLU A 12 -0.31 9.80 -8.38
N LEU A 13 -0.18 10.48 -7.25
CA LEU A 13 1.12 10.85 -6.67
C LEU A 13 1.94 9.61 -6.26
N LEU A 14 1.29 8.58 -5.74
CA LEU A 14 1.96 7.35 -5.25
C LEU A 14 2.22 6.33 -6.37
N LYS A 15 1.49 6.40 -7.47
CA LYS A 15 1.56 5.45 -8.61
C LYS A 15 2.98 5.19 -9.12
N PRO A 16 3.88 6.19 -9.28
CA PRO A 16 5.26 5.91 -9.70
C PRO A 16 6.02 5.05 -8.68
N LYS A 17 5.81 5.28 -7.38
CA LYS A 17 6.43 4.50 -6.32
C LYS A 17 5.86 3.09 -6.25
N ILE A 18 4.53 2.94 -6.33
CA ILE A 18 3.86 1.62 -6.38
C ILE A 18 4.43 0.79 -7.52
N LYS A 19 4.46 1.34 -8.74
CA LYS A 19 5.01 0.64 -9.92
C LYS A 19 6.47 0.24 -9.76
N LYS A 20 7.29 1.10 -9.14
CA LYS A 20 8.69 0.80 -8.87
C LYS A 20 8.85 -0.42 -7.96
N GLU A 21 8.04 -0.52 -6.91
CA GLU A 21 8.09 -1.68 -6.00
C GLU A 21 7.53 -2.95 -6.66
N LEU A 22 6.44 -2.85 -7.43
CA LEU A 22 5.86 -3.99 -8.16
C LEU A 22 6.81 -4.58 -9.22
N ASN A 23 7.73 -3.78 -9.78
CA ASN A 23 8.74 -4.31 -10.68
C ASN A 23 9.70 -5.30 -10.01
N GLN A 24 9.76 -5.33 -8.68
CA GLN A 24 10.56 -6.29 -7.90
C GLN A 24 9.77 -7.57 -7.57
N THR A 25 8.49 -7.66 -7.96
CA THR A 25 7.66 -8.84 -7.76
C THR A 25 7.50 -9.65 -9.05
N ASP A 26 6.98 -10.87 -8.92
CA ASP A 26 6.61 -11.73 -10.06
C ASP A 26 5.65 -10.97 -10.99
N PRO A 27 5.95 -10.85 -12.29
CA PRO A 27 5.11 -10.16 -13.28
C PRO A 27 3.64 -10.60 -13.25
N LYS A 28 3.37 -11.89 -13.00
CA LYS A 28 2.00 -12.42 -13.03
C LYS A 28 1.12 -11.90 -11.88
N ASN A 29 1.73 -11.39 -10.81
CA ASN A 29 1.02 -10.90 -9.62
C ASN A 29 0.91 -9.37 -9.58
N ARG A 30 1.53 -8.64 -10.52
CA ARG A 30 1.71 -7.17 -10.40
C ARG A 30 0.39 -6.42 -10.41
N ASP A 31 -0.54 -6.80 -11.28
CA ASP A 31 -1.83 -6.12 -11.41
C ASP A 31 -2.65 -6.31 -10.12
N ASP A 32 -2.74 -7.54 -9.60
CA ASP A 32 -3.43 -7.83 -8.35
C ASP A 32 -2.80 -7.11 -7.16
N LEU A 33 -1.47 -7.10 -7.07
CA LEU A 33 -0.74 -6.38 -6.02
C LEU A 33 -0.91 -4.86 -6.13
N GLU A 34 -1.01 -4.29 -7.34
CA GLU A 34 -1.32 -2.87 -7.53
C GLU A 34 -2.69 -2.53 -6.94
N HIS A 35 -3.70 -3.34 -7.26
CA HIS A 35 -5.05 -3.19 -6.73
C HIS A 35 -5.09 -3.29 -5.19
N GLU A 36 -4.43 -4.29 -4.61
CA GLU A 36 -4.34 -4.47 -3.16
C GLU A 36 -3.68 -3.28 -2.45
N ILE A 37 -2.58 -2.77 -3.01
CA ILE A 37 -1.90 -1.59 -2.44
C ILE A 37 -2.83 -0.36 -2.47
N ILE A 38 -3.52 -0.13 -3.59
CA ILE A 38 -4.46 0.98 -3.73
C ILE A 38 -5.61 0.86 -2.71
N LEU A 39 -6.19 -0.34 -2.56
CA LEU A 39 -7.25 -0.60 -1.58
C LEU A 39 -6.79 -0.29 -0.15
N LYS A 40 -5.61 -0.79 0.26
CA LYS A 40 -5.05 -0.51 1.60
C LYS A 40 -4.81 0.98 1.85
N ILE A 41 -4.38 1.73 0.83
CA ILE A 41 -4.22 3.20 0.94
C ILE A 41 -5.59 3.85 1.20
N LEU A 42 -6.61 3.50 0.42
CA LEU A 42 -7.96 4.04 0.57
C LEU A 42 -8.60 3.69 1.93
N GLU A 43 -8.38 2.48 2.41
CA GLU A 43 -8.81 2.05 3.75
C GLU A 43 -8.11 2.83 4.87
N GLY A 44 -6.81 3.06 4.75
CA GLY A 44 -6.03 3.89 5.68
C GLY A 44 -6.56 5.33 5.73
N LEU A 45 -6.88 5.91 4.57
CA LEU A 45 -7.50 7.23 4.48
C LEU A 45 -8.89 7.27 5.14
N LYS A 46 -9.74 6.28 4.87
CA LYS A 46 -11.10 6.19 5.41
C LYS A 46 -11.11 6.05 6.93
N THR A 47 -10.21 5.22 7.47
CA THR A 47 -10.17 4.94 8.91
C THR A 47 -9.42 6.00 9.72
N LYS A 48 -8.67 6.90 9.07
CA LYS A 48 -7.70 7.83 9.70
C LYS A 48 -6.70 7.13 10.65
N LYS A 49 -6.68 5.81 10.63
CA LYS A 49 -5.74 4.98 11.38
C LYS A 49 -4.64 4.63 10.40
N PHE A 50 -3.71 5.56 10.23
CA PHE A 50 -2.36 5.18 9.85
C PHE A 50 -1.77 4.45 11.06
N GLN A 51 -2.13 3.18 11.23
CA GLN A 51 -1.31 2.31 12.07
C GLN A 51 0.10 2.36 11.48
N SER A 52 1.12 2.35 12.34
CA SER A 52 2.51 2.23 11.89
C SER A 52 2.56 1.11 10.85
N ILE A 53 2.94 1.46 9.61
CA ILE A 53 3.06 0.49 8.53
C ILE A 53 4.06 -0.54 9.04
N PRO A 54 3.65 -1.81 9.21
CA PRO A 54 4.54 -2.81 9.74
C PRO A 54 5.70 -2.99 8.76
N THR A 55 6.89 -3.15 9.30
CA THR A 55 8.06 -3.42 8.47
C THR A 55 7.91 -4.79 7.78
N PHE A 56 8.64 -4.99 6.67
CA PHE A 56 8.63 -6.28 5.97
C PHE A 56 8.91 -7.47 6.91
N PHE A 57 9.82 -7.31 7.86
CA PHE A 57 10.14 -8.34 8.85
C PHE A 57 9.00 -8.59 9.85
N GLU A 58 8.30 -7.53 10.29
CA GLU A 58 7.13 -7.67 11.16
C GLU A 58 5.96 -8.40 10.47
N LEU A 59 5.86 -8.27 9.15
CA LEU A 59 4.88 -9.03 8.36
C LEU A 59 5.26 -10.51 8.28
N LEU A 60 6.52 -10.83 7.98
CA LEU A 60 7.01 -12.21 7.95
C LEU A 60 6.86 -12.92 9.30
N GLU A 61 7.11 -12.22 10.42
CA GLU A 61 6.94 -12.77 11.76
C GLU A 61 5.48 -13.06 12.09
N LYS A 62 4.54 -12.22 11.64
CA LYS A 62 3.11 -12.47 11.82
C LYS A 62 2.61 -13.69 11.06
N GLU A 63 3.10 -13.91 9.83
CA GLU A 63 2.74 -15.12 9.07
C GLU A 63 3.29 -16.38 9.74
N ARG A 64 4.51 -16.34 10.29
CA ARG A 64 5.11 -17.48 11.02
C ARG A 64 4.43 -17.83 12.36
N GLN A 65 3.67 -16.93 12.95
CA GLN A 65 2.98 -17.17 14.24
C GLN A 65 1.53 -17.66 14.07
N GLN A 66 1.05 -17.83 12.83
CA GLN A 66 -0.26 -18.39 12.53
C GLN A 66 -0.26 -19.90 12.24
N ASP A 67 0.91 -20.55 12.37
CA ASP A 67 1.09 -22.02 12.33
C ASP A 67 1.22 -22.64 13.73
#